data_AF-A0A7J5DV81-F1
#
_entry.id   AF-A0A7J5DV81-F1
#
_cell.length_a   1.000
_cell.length_b   1.000
_cell.length_c   1.000
_cell.angle_alpha   90.00
_cell.angle_beta   90.00
_cell.angle_gamma   90.00
#
_symmetry.space_group_name_H-M   'P 1'
#
loop_
_entity.id
_entity.type
_entity.pdbx_description
1 polymer ?
#
loop_
_entity_poly.entity_id
_entity_poly.type
_entity_poly.pdbx_seq_one_letter_code
_entity_poly.pdbx_strand_id
1 'polypeptide(L)'
;MARGSRLLLALLALPGALLLTACGDDGPVELDVTVQDWSGWSREQPEPERFTRTLAEGDSFTVDVLGEDELEVTVVQVDGGEIALETSARLAVDGGLRDLATSFSFDRGGSIELETPTLDAGTRITLAER
;
A
#
# COMPACT_ATOMS: atom_id res chain seq x y z
N MET A 1 13.38 28.25 -67.21
CA MET A 1 12.66 26.96 -67.25
C MET A 1 12.84 26.27 -65.91
N ALA A 2 11.76 26.10 -65.15
CA ALA A 2 11.73 25.38 -63.88
C ALA A 2 11.48 23.89 -64.10
N ARG A 3 12.10 23.02 -63.28
CA ARG A 3 11.82 21.59 -63.00
C ARG A 3 12.99 21.10 -62.11
N GLY A 4 12.88 20.40 -60.99
CA GLY A 4 11.83 19.79 -60.16
C GLY A 4 12.61 19.03 -59.06
N SER A 5 12.44 19.35 -57.79
CA SER A 5 11.65 18.63 -56.78
C SER A 5 12.04 17.16 -56.47
N ARG A 6 12.44 16.95 -55.20
CA ARG A 6 12.32 15.74 -54.34
C ARG A 6 13.34 14.61 -54.63
N LEU A 7 13.85 13.81 -53.69
CA LEU A 7 13.48 13.34 -52.35
C LEU A 7 14.80 13.02 -51.59
N LEU A 8 14.97 13.43 -50.32
CA LEU A 8 14.78 12.60 -49.10
C LEU A 8 15.79 11.44 -48.93
N LEU A 9 16.74 11.61 -48.00
CA LEU A 9 17.25 10.53 -47.13
C LEU A 9 17.89 11.18 -45.89
N ALA A 10 17.05 11.44 -44.89
CA ALA A 10 17.50 11.74 -43.55
C ALA A 10 18.00 10.43 -42.92
N LEU A 11 19.31 10.34 -42.67
CA LEU A 11 19.91 9.26 -41.89
C LEU A 11 19.45 9.40 -40.43
N LEU A 12 18.46 8.59 -40.05
CA LEU A 12 18.17 8.24 -38.66
C LEU A 12 19.23 7.23 -38.21
N ALA A 13 20.20 7.68 -37.41
CA ALA A 13 21.03 6.82 -36.59
C ALA A 13 20.76 7.17 -35.12
N LEU A 14 19.81 6.47 -34.51
CA LEU A 14 19.66 6.41 -33.05
C LEU A 14 20.80 5.53 -32.50
N PRO A 15 21.75 6.05 -31.71
CA PRO A 15 22.60 5.22 -30.88
C PRO A 15 21.84 4.90 -29.59
N GLY A 16 21.79 3.61 -29.28
CA GLY A 16 21.13 3.11 -28.08
C GLY A 16 21.77 3.60 -26.79
N ALA A 17 20.92 3.74 -25.78
CA ALA A 17 21.29 3.63 -24.39
C ALA A 17 20.22 2.78 -23.72
N LEU A 18 20.50 1.47 -23.63
CA LEU A 18 19.88 0.55 -22.70
C LEU A 18 20.05 1.11 -21.29
N LEU A 19 19.05 1.82 -20.78
CA LEU A 19 18.91 2.08 -19.35
C LEU A 19 18.23 0.86 -18.73
N LEU A 20 18.98 -0.23 -18.59
CA LEU A 20 18.64 -1.30 -17.67
C LEU A 20 18.98 -0.82 -16.26
N THR A 21 18.16 0.08 -15.73
CA THR A 21 18.07 0.29 -14.28
C THR A 21 17.24 -0.85 -13.71
N ALA A 22 17.86 -2.02 -13.56
CA ALA A 22 17.42 -2.98 -12.55
C ALA A 22 17.92 -2.43 -11.20
N CYS A 23 17.32 -1.34 -10.73
CA CYS A 23 17.27 -1.07 -9.30
C CYS A 23 16.31 -2.11 -8.72
N GLY A 24 16.60 -2.63 -7.53
CA GLY A 24 15.58 -3.31 -6.75
C GLY A 24 14.34 -2.42 -6.66
N ASP A 25 13.16 -3.03 -6.65
CA ASP A 25 11.92 -2.32 -6.32
C ASP A 25 11.99 -1.93 -4.84
N ASP A 26 12.80 -0.92 -4.52
CA ASP A 26 12.87 -0.22 -3.23
C ASP A 26 12.17 1.14 -3.35
N GLY A 27 11.33 1.30 -4.40
CA GLY A 27 10.59 2.52 -4.69
C GLY A 27 9.31 2.62 -3.87
N PRO A 28 8.62 3.79 -3.94
CA PRO A 28 7.35 3.98 -3.28
C PRO A 28 6.35 2.89 -3.63
N VAL A 29 5.52 2.52 -2.68
CA VAL A 29 4.46 1.52 -2.80
C VAL A 29 3.11 2.23 -2.88
N GLU A 30 2.22 1.72 -3.75
CA GLU A 30 0.81 2.10 -3.76
C GLU A 30 0.00 1.07 -2.96
N LEU A 31 -0.57 1.50 -1.83
CA LEU A 31 -1.44 0.67 -0.99
C LEU A 31 -2.90 1.03 -1.21
N ASP A 32 -3.71 0.03 -1.54
CA ASP A 32 -5.15 0.08 -1.37
C ASP A 32 -5.48 -0.25 0.11
N VAL A 33 -6.06 0.72 0.81
CA VAL A 33 -6.45 0.64 2.21
C VAL A 33 -7.95 0.49 2.30
N THR A 34 -8.40 -0.54 3.03
CA THR A 34 -9.81 -0.73 3.37
C THR A 34 -9.98 -0.72 4.88
N VAL A 35 -10.84 0.16 5.39
CA VAL A 35 -11.18 0.26 6.81
C VAL A 35 -12.62 -0.17 6.99
N GLN A 36 -12.86 -1.20 7.80
CA GLN A 36 -14.17 -1.77 8.04
C GLN A 36 -14.43 -1.91 9.54
N ASP A 37 -15.33 -1.07 10.04
CA ASP A 37 -15.90 -1.26 11.35
C ASP A 37 -16.84 -2.46 11.37
N TRP A 38 -16.86 -3.13 12.52
CA TRP A 38 -17.76 -4.24 12.76
C TRP A 38 -18.29 -4.24 14.20
N SER A 39 -19.47 -4.84 14.36
CA SER A 39 -20.08 -5.12 15.65
C SER A 39 -20.70 -6.52 15.66
N GLY A 40 -20.39 -7.32 16.68
CA GLY A 40 -21.01 -8.62 16.92
C GLY A 40 -22.50 -8.53 17.28
N TRP A 41 -22.99 -7.32 17.57
CA TRP A 41 -24.38 -7.05 17.95
C TRP A 41 -25.28 -6.75 16.75
N SER A 42 -24.72 -6.56 15.56
CA SER A 42 -25.46 -6.31 14.33
C SER A 42 -25.09 -7.31 13.24
N ARG A 43 -26.05 -7.63 12.36
CA ARG A 43 -25.75 -8.36 11.12
C ARG A 43 -25.38 -7.41 9.98
N GLU A 44 -25.94 -6.22 10.00
CA GLU A 44 -25.62 -5.16 9.06
C GLU A 44 -24.44 -4.38 9.63
N GLN A 45 -23.36 -4.30 8.86
CA GLN A 45 -22.16 -3.56 9.22
C GLN A 45 -22.11 -2.26 8.43
N PRO A 46 -21.42 -1.23 8.95
CA PRO A 46 -21.13 -0.03 8.19
C PRO A 46 -20.49 -0.35 6.83
N GLU A 47 -20.72 0.52 5.85
CA GLU A 47 -19.99 0.43 4.59
C GLU A 47 -18.50 0.70 4.85
N PRO A 48 -17.60 -0.12 4.30
CA PRO A 48 -16.17 0.06 4.51
C PRO A 48 -15.65 1.27 3.72
N GLU A 49 -14.78 2.05 4.36
CA GLU A 49 -14.03 3.12 3.73
C GLU A 49 -12.89 2.53 2.90
N ARG A 50 -12.65 3.11 1.71
CA ARG A 50 -11.59 2.67 0.80
C ARG A 50 -10.88 3.85 0.20
N PHE A 51 -9.55 3.80 0.21
CA PHE A 51 -8.71 4.81 -0.43
C PHE A 51 -7.35 4.22 -0.78
N THR A 52 -6.63 4.93 -1.64
CA THR A 52 -5.25 4.57 -2.02
C THR A 52 -4.26 5.54 -1.38
N ARG A 53 -3.06 5.06 -1.05
CA ARG A 53 -1.92 5.87 -0.60
C ARG A 53 -0.66 5.46 -1.36
N THR A 54 0.09 6.45 -1.84
CA THR A 54 1.45 6.23 -2.34
C THR A 54 2.42 6.61 -1.22
N LEU A 55 3.22 5.66 -0.76
CA LEU A 55 4.05 5.80 0.44
C LEU A 55 5.48 5.32 0.14
N ALA A 56 6.46 6.09 0.59
CA ALA A 56 7.86 5.66 0.66
C ALA A 56 8.20 5.19 2.08
N GLU A 57 9.38 4.60 2.26
CA GLU A 57 9.94 4.34 3.58
C GLU A 57 10.01 5.64 4.41
N GLY A 58 9.49 5.58 5.64
CA GLY A 58 9.36 6.70 6.57
C GLY A 58 8.05 7.48 6.45
N ASP A 59 7.25 7.27 5.40
CA ASP A 59 5.94 7.91 5.28
C ASP A 59 4.91 7.25 6.21
N SER A 60 3.98 8.05 6.72
CA SER A 60 2.87 7.58 7.55
C SER A 60 1.53 8.15 7.09
N PHE A 61 0.45 7.48 7.49
CA PHE A 61 -0.92 7.95 7.34
C PHE A 61 -1.76 7.53 8.55
N THR A 62 -2.89 8.21 8.77
CA THR A 62 -3.83 7.87 9.84
C THR A 62 -5.10 7.23 9.31
N VAL A 63 -5.70 6.37 10.14
CA VAL A 63 -7.05 5.81 9.97
C VAL A 63 -7.83 5.94 11.26
N ASP A 64 -9.12 6.24 11.14
CA ASP A 64 -10.03 6.21 12.28
C ASP A 64 -10.32 4.75 12.65
N VAL A 65 -10.25 4.42 13.95
CA VAL A 65 -10.55 3.07 14.45
C VAL A 65 -11.45 3.14 15.66
N LEU A 66 -12.35 2.17 15.82
CA LEU A 66 -13.23 2.10 16.97
C LEU A 66 -12.44 1.86 18.26
N GLY A 67 -12.65 2.77 19.23
CA GLY A 67 -12.06 2.70 20.56
C GLY A 67 -10.82 3.56 20.76
N GLU A 68 -10.27 4.14 19.69
CA GLU A 68 -9.18 5.11 19.72
C GLU A 68 -9.54 6.32 18.83
N ASP A 69 -8.82 7.44 18.98
CA ASP A 69 -9.11 8.62 18.15
C ASP A 69 -8.57 8.41 16.72
N GLU A 70 -7.29 8.06 16.58
CA GLU A 70 -6.63 7.78 15.30
C GLU A 70 -5.54 6.71 15.47
N LEU A 71 -5.44 5.79 14.51
CA LEU A 71 -4.33 4.84 14.37
C LEU A 71 -3.37 5.37 13.30
N GLU A 72 -2.11 5.60 13.66
CA GLU A 72 -1.04 5.91 12.71
C GLU A 72 -0.43 4.60 12.18
N VAL A 73 -0.25 4.54 10.86
CA VAL A 73 0.44 3.46 10.15
C VAL A 73 1.62 4.06 9.41
N THR A 74 2.82 3.56 9.71
CA THR A 74 4.09 4.02 9.12
C THR A 74 4.70 2.92 8.29
N VAL A 75 5.12 3.23 7.07
CA VAL A 75 5.93 2.31 6.26
C VAL A 75 7.38 2.42 6.73
N VAL A 76 7.92 1.35 7.30
CA VAL A 76 9.28 1.38 7.88
C VAL A 76 10.32 0.70 7.01
N GLN A 77 9.90 -0.12 6.05
CA GLN A 77 10.78 -0.69 5.05
C GLN A 77 9.99 -1.06 3.81
N VAL A 78 10.61 -0.84 2.65
CA VAL A 78 10.11 -1.26 1.36
C VAL A 78 11.29 -1.84 0.58
N ASP A 79 11.28 -3.16 0.36
CA ASP A 79 12.30 -3.83 -0.42
C ASP A 79 11.70 -4.67 -1.56
N GLY A 80 12.55 -5.26 -2.39
CA GLY A 80 12.11 -6.03 -3.56
C GLY A 80 11.23 -7.26 -3.28
N GLY A 81 11.01 -7.66 -2.02
CA GLY A 81 10.17 -8.80 -1.66
C GLY A 81 9.14 -8.53 -0.56
N GLU A 82 9.37 -7.53 0.30
CA GLU A 82 8.56 -7.29 1.50
C GLU A 82 8.25 -5.80 1.71
N ILE A 83 7.07 -5.54 2.28
CA ILE A 83 6.68 -4.26 2.85
C ILE A 83 6.53 -4.43 4.35
N ALA A 84 7.26 -3.64 5.14
CA ALA A 84 7.15 -3.63 6.60
C ALA A 84 6.49 -2.35 7.10
N LEU A 85 5.62 -2.51 8.10
CA LEU A 85 4.81 -1.46 8.67
C LEU A 85 4.97 -1.41 10.19
N GLU A 86 4.85 -0.22 10.76
CA GLU A 86 4.61 -0.01 12.19
C GLU A 86 3.29 0.70 12.43
N THR A 87 2.64 0.39 13.55
CA THR A 87 1.38 1.02 13.97
C THR A 87 1.49 1.64 15.35
N SER A 88 0.76 2.75 15.59
CA SER A 88 0.77 3.43 16.89
C SER A 88 0.11 2.62 18.03
N ALA A 89 -0.77 1.68 17.68
CA ALA A 89 -1.43 0.77 18.61
C ALA A 89 -1.17 -0.69 18.27
N ARG A 90 -1.38 -1.56 19.26
CA ARG A 90 -1.21 -3.01 19.10
C ARG A 90 -2.42 -3.62 18.39
N LEU A 91 -2.19 -4.29 17.27
CA LEU A 91 -3.23 -4.94 16.48
C LEU A 91 -3.01 -6.46 16.41
N ALA A 92 -4.10 -7.15 16.08
CA ALA A 92 -4.11 -8.57 15.78
C ALA A 92 -4.00 -8.79 14.27
N VAL A 93 -3.30 -9.84 13.86
CA VAL A 93 -3.44 -10.40 12.50
C VAL A 93 -4.60 -11.40 12.52
N ASP A 94 -5.47 -11.37 11.50
CA ASP A 94 -6.61 -12.29 11.32
C ASP A 94 -7.53 -12.42 12.55
N GLY A 95 -7.71 -11.33 13.32
CA GLY A 95 -8.64 -11.27 14.47
C GLY A 95 -8.18 -11.98 15.75
N GLY A 96 -6.91 -12.41 15.83
CA GLY A 96 -6.37 -13.11 17.00
C GLY A 96 -6.03 -12.21 18.21
N LEU A 97 -6.64 -12.44 19.38
CA LEU A 97 -6.42 -11.60 20.57
C LEU A 97 -5.13 -11.89 21.39
N ARG A 98 -4.34 -12.89 21.00
CA ARG A 98 -3.21 -13.39 21.82
C ARG A 98 -1.87 -12.84 21.38
N ASP A 99 -1.72 -12.62 20.08
CA ASP A 99 -0.46 -12.26 19.44
C ASP A 99 -0.59 -10.87 18.84
N LEU A 100 -0.64 -9.88 19.73
CA LEU A 100 -0.77 -8.48 19.35
C LEU A 100 0.61 -7.85 19.11
N ALA A 101 0.76 -7.18 17.98
CA ALA A 101 2.01 -6.54 17.57
C ALA A 101 1.78 -5.08 17.16
N THR A 102 2.87 -4.32 17.09
CA THR A 102 2.92 -2.99 16.46
C THR A 102 3.74 -2.99 15.19
N SER A 103 4.31 -4.14 14.82
CA SER A 103 5.21 -4.28 13.67
C SER A 103 4.72 -5.45 12.85
N PHE A 104 4.55 -5.22 11.56
CA PHE A 104 3.94 -6.16 10.63
C PHE A 104 4.69 -6.15 9.31
N SER A 105 4.60 -7.24 8.56
CA SER A 105 5.09 -7.27 7.19
C SER A 105 4.23 -8.16 6.30
N PHE A 106 4.26 -7.89 5.01
CA PHE A 106 3.62 -8.72 3.98
C PHE A 106 4.41 -8.65 2.68
N ASP A 107 4.27 -9.71 1.87
CA ASP A 107 4.97 -9.84 0.60
C ASP A 107 4.55 -8.75 -0.40
N ARG A 108 5.47 -8.38 -1.29
CA ARG A 108 5.17 -7.55 -2.47
C ARG A 108 4.06 -8.18 -3.32
N GLY A 109 3.10 -7.37 -3.77
CA GLY A 109 1.87 -7.76 -4.44
C GLY A 109 0.88 -8.51 -3.54
N GLY A 110 1.17 -8.58 -2.24
CA GLY A 110 0.36 -9.24 -1.24
C GLY A 110 -0.54 -8.28 -0.46
N SER A 111 -1.10 -8.81 0.62
CA SER A 111 -1.96 -8.05 1.52
C SER A 111 -1.85 -8.55 2.95
N ILE A 112 -2.18 -7.68 3.90
CA ILE A 112 -2.32 -8.01 5.32
C ILE A 112 -3.67 -7.52 5.86
N GLU A 113 -4.26 -8.29 6.76
CA GLU A 113 -5.45 -7.92 7.52
C GLU A 113 -5.08 -7.73 9.00
N LEU A 114 -5.33 -6.53 9.51
CA LEU A 114 -5.08 -6.12 10.88
C LEU A 114 -6.41 -5.80 11.56
N GLU A 115 -6.58 -6.16 12.82
CA GLU A 115 -7.80 -5.90 13.58
C GLU A 115 -7.50 -5.31 14.96
N THR A 116 -8.37 -4.39 15.41
CA THR A 116 -8.32 -3.91 16.78
C THR A 116 -8.62 -5.06 17.76
N PRO A 117 -7.91 -5.19 18.90
CA PRO A 117 -7.98 -6.35 19.78
C PRO A 117 -9.23 -6.32 20.66
N THR A 118 -10.40 -6.46 20.04
CA THR A 118 -11.73 -6.30 20.64
C THR A 118 -12.59 -7.54 20.39
N LEU A 119 -13.60 -7.77 21.25
CA LEU A 119 -14.47 -8.96 21.18
C LEU A 119 -15.85 -8.66 20.59
N ASP A 120 -16.37 -7.47 20.88
CA ASP A 120 -17.78 -7.14 20.69
C ASP A 120 -18.01 -6.18 19.53
N ALA A 121 -17.03 -5.32 19.25
CA ALA A 121 -16.99 -4.40 18.12
C ALA A 121 -15.57 -3.89 17.96
N GLY A 122 -15.15 -3.67 16.72
CA GLY A 122 -13.79 -3.24 16.41
C GLY A 122 -13.67 -2.78 14.96
N THR A 123 -12.43 -2.56 14.54
CA THR A 123 -12.11 -2.12 13.19
C THR A 123 -11.13 -3.10 12.57
N ARG A 124 -11.44 -3.53 11.35
CA ARG A 124 -10.55 -4.28 10.48
C ARG A 124 -9.94 -3.33 9.47
N ILE A 125 -8.63 -3.46 9.28
CA ILE A 125 -7.84 -2.70 8.31
C ILE A 125 -7.19 -3.70 7.37
N THR A 126 -7.50 -3.62 6.10
CA THR A 126 -6.83 -4.40 5.06
C THR A 126 -5.92 -3.48 4.25
N LEU A 127 -4.65 -3.87 4.14
CA LEU A 127 -3.64 -3.18 3.35
C LEU A 127 -3.19 -4.11 2.24
N ALA A 128 -3.33 -3.70 0.99
CA ALA A 128 -2.92 -4.48 -0.17
C ALA A 128 -2.07 -3.63 -1.10
N GLU A 129 -0.96 -4.18 -1.60
CA GLU A 129 -0.20 -3.53 -2.67
C GLU A 129 -0.93 -3.67 -4.00
N ARG A 130 -0.97 -2.57 -4.76
CA ARG A 130 -1.67 -2.45 -6.04
C ARG A 130 -0.82 -2.82 -7.26
#